data_AF-A0A3F3PW72-F1
#
_entry.id   AF-A0A3F3PW72-F1
#
_cell.length_a   1.000
_cell.length_b   1.000
_cell.length_c   1.000
_cell.angle_alpha   90.00
_cell.angle_beta   90.00
_cell.angle_gamma   90.00
#
_symmetry.space_group_name_H-M   'P 1'
#
loop_
_entity.id
_entity.type
_entity.pdbx_description
1 polymer ?
#
loop_
_entity_poly.entity_id
_entity_poly.type
_entity_poly.pdbx_seq_one_letter_code
_entity_poly.pdbx_strand_id
1 'polypeptide(L)'
;MNLVIPSPPIEASVSKLSPDTYQMGSKFLCKKTTSGIPNTAVASWDEGDGQFYIVETTSANSLGEPADGLIYQAGLSSAVWEIETQAICKVKTWSDCVGRESDTLAFIASRFPHIPIPEVIYSWTDEKLNRSFLILQRIQGQTLASAWPSLTAEQKAEVACTVAGYCRDLTEETSEKLQSATGCGVLEPFLTVHPEASHPSWKPRPLGPFSCIAAEKYFNKISTLPAPPIGDKFHFYHSDLSPTNILLTDDGAVKAILDWESAGYYPKFWIPLKPRFSLRLDRSS
;
A
#
# COMPACT_ATOMS: atom_id res chain seq x y z
N MET A 1 -27.05 -0.40 15.01
CA MET A 1 -26.65 -1.09 13.77
C MET A 1 -25.65 -2.18 14.16
N ASN A 2 -25.88 -3.42 13.73
CA ASN A 2 -24.90 -4.48 13.93
C ASN A 2 -23.70 -4.18 13.02
N LEU A 3 -22.55 -3.86 13.63
CA LEU A 3 -21.29 -3.73 12.91
C LEU A 3 -21.00 -5.07 12.22
N VAL A 4 -21.02 -5.10 10.89
CA VAL A 4 -20.52 -6.25 10.13
C VAL A 4 -19.00 -6.20 10.23
N ILE A 5 -18.42 -7.08 11.04
CA ILE A 5 -16.96 -7.19 11.24
C ILE A 5 -16.44 -8.25 10.25
N PRO A 6 -15.28 -8.04 9.62
CA PRO A 6 -14.69 -9.09 8.79
C PRO A 6 -14.39 -10.31 9.65
N SER A 7 -14.74 -11.49 9.16
CA SER A 7 -14.48 -12.76 9.84
C SER A 7 -13.64 -13.66 8.93
N PRO A 8 -12.49 -14.17 9.42
CA PRO A 8 -11.83 -13.84 10.69
C PRO A 8 -11.43 -12.36 10.76
N PRO A 9 -11.04 -11.79 11.92
CA PRO A 9 -10.54 -10.41 11.98
C PRO A 9 -9.20 -10.26 11.22
N ILE A 10 -8.76 -9.03 10.96
CA ILE A 10 -7.62 -8.82 10.05
C ILE A 10 -6.29 -9.23 10.66
N GLU A 11 -6.14 -9.08 11.98
CA GLU A 11 -4.99 -9.56 12.75
C GLU A 11 -4.84 -11.09 12.73
N ALA A 12 -5.91 -11.82 12.40
CA ALA A 12 -5.86 -13.27 12.21
C ALA A 12 -5.56 -13.68 10.75
N SER A 13 -5.12 -12.74 9.90
CA SER A 13 -4.68 -13.04 8.52
C SER A 13 -3.39 -13.83 8.48
N VAL A 14 -2.51 -13.58 9.46
CA VAL A 14 -1.23 -14.27 9.60
C VAL A 14 -1.24 -14.93 10.97
N SER A 15 -1.17 -16.25 11.00
CA SER A 15 -1.18 -17.03 12.24
C SER A 15 0.11 -17.82 12.38
N LYS A 16 0.67 -17.89 13.58
CA LYS A 16 1.87 -18.69 13.85
C LYS A 16 1.44 -20.12 14.16
N LEU A 17 1.89 -21.09 13.37
CA LEU A 17 1.60 -22.51 13.58
C LEU A 17 2.70 -23.22 14.37
N SER A 18 3.95 -22.76 14.20
CA SER A 18 5.13 -23.20 14.93
C SER A 18 6.18 -22.07 14.89
N PRO A 19 7.30 -22.17 15.61
CA PRO A 19 8.36 -21.16 15.56
C PRO A 19 8.83 -20.82 14.13
N ASP A 20 8.83 -21.82 13.24
CA ASP A 20 9.36 -21.70 11.87
C ASP A 20 8.26 -21.76 10.80
N THR A 21 6.98 -21.62 11.16
CA THR A 21 5.87 -21.75 10.21
C THR A 21 4.72 -20.81 10.51
N TYR A 22 4.37 -20.00 9.51
CA TYR A 22 3.25 -19.08 9.52
C TYR A 22 2.20 -19.51 8.48
N GLN A 23 0.93 -19.50 8.87
CA GLN A 23 -0.21 -19.58 7.97
C GLN A 23 -0.53 -18.17 7.47
N MET A 24 -0.57 -17.97 6.16
CA MET A 24 -0.90 -16.69 5.52
C MET A 24 -2.19 -16.83 4.73
N GLY A 25 -3.27 -16.31 5.31
CA GLY A 25 -4.62 -16.49 4.81
C GLY A 25 -5.02 -17.96 4.72
N SER A 26 -5.83 -18.29 3.72
CA SER A 26 -6.33 -19.63 3.48
C SER A 26 -5.50 -20.45 2.48
N LYS A 27 -4.51 -19.83 1.82
CA LYS A 27 -3.82 -20.41 0.65
C LYS A 27 -2.35 -20.74 0.86
N PHE A 28 -1.62 -20.02 1.72
CA PHE A 28 -0.16 -20.13 1.77
C PHE A 28 0.39 -20.41 3.16
N LEU A 29 1.50 -21.15 3.19
CA LEU A 29 2.38 -21.29 4.34
C LEU A 29 3.68 -20.57 4.04
N CYS A 30 4.17 -19.81 5.01
CA CYS A 30 5.52 -19.27 5.04
C CYS A 30 6.34 -20.10 6.03
N LYS A 31 7.47 -20.65 5.59
CA LYS A 31 8.28 -21.58 6.38
C LYS A 31 9.75 -21.20 6.37
N LYS A 32 10.42 -21.37 7.51
CA LYS A 32 11.88 -21.26 7.63
C LYS A 32 12.53 -22.61 7.36
N THR A 33 13.68 -22.61 6.69
CA THR A 33 14.50 -23.80 6.42
C THR A 33 15.98 -23.44 6.45
N THR A 34 16.80 -24.39 6.89
CA THR A 34 18.28 -24.34 6.81
C THR A 34 18.84 -25.39 5.85
N SER A 35 17.98 -26.29 5.35
CA SER A 35 18.37 -27.48 4.57
C SER A 35 18.07 -27.35 3.07
N GLY A 36 17.70 -26.15 2.61
CA GLY A 36 17.35 -25.84 1.22
C GLY A 36 15.85 -25.58 0.98
N ILE A 37 15.55 -24.88 -0.11
CA ILE A 37 14.19 -24.52 -0.54
C ILE A 37 13.59 -25.67 -1.37
N PRO A 38 12.36 -26.13 -1.06
CA PRO A 38 11.71 -27.15 -1.86
C PRO A 38 11.28 -26.62 -3.24
N ASN A 39 11.29 -27.48 -4.25
CA ASN A 39 10.87 -27.12 -5.63
C ASN A 39 9.40 -26.66 -5.73
N THR A 40 8.59 -26.92 -4.72
CA THR A 40 7.19 -26.47 -4.64
C THR A 40 7.05 -25.05 -4.11
N ALA A 41 8.15 -24.40 -3.71
CA ALA A 41 8.12 -23.02 -3.26
C ALA A 41 7.80 -22.06 -4.42
N VAL A 42 6.91 -21.11 -4.16
CA VAL A 42 6.51 -20.08 -5.14
C VAL A 42 7.34 -18.80 -5.01
N ALA A 43 7.95 -18.60 -3.84
CA ALA A 43 8.86 -17.50 -3.55
C ALA A 43 9.76 -17.87 -2.35
N SER A 44 10.88 -17.20 -2.24
CA SER A 44 11.83 -17.36 -1.12
C SER A 44 12.68 -16.11 -0.93
N TRP A 45 13.21 -15.95 0.27
CA TRP A 45 14.19 -14.91 0.59
C TRP A 45 15.15 -15.40 1.67
N ASP A 46 16.33 -14.79 1.70
CA ASP A 46 17.35 -15.08 2.69
C ASP A 46 17.04 -14.34 4.01
N GLU A 47 17.29 -15.02 5.12
CA GLU A 47 17.24 -14.47 6.48
C GLU A 47 18.56 -14.87 7.18
N GLY A 48 19.13 -14.03 8.04
CA GLY A 48 20.55 -14.18 8.45
C GLY A 48 21.00 -15.59 8.89
N ASP A 49 20.13 -16.40 9.48
CA ASP A 49 20.39 -17.77 9.95
C ASP A 49 19.67 -18.88 9.14
N GLY A 50 19.06 -18.56 8.00
CA GLY A 50 18.36 -19.53 7.16
C GLY A 50 17.69 -18.92 5.92
N GLN A 51 16.67 -19.58 5.41
CA GLN A 51 15.88 -19.09 4.28
C GLN A 51 14.41 -19.25 4.61
N PHE A 52 13.61 -18.27 4.21
CA PHE A 52 12.16 -18.39 4.21
C PHE A 52 11.66 -18.71 2.82
N TYR A 53 10.58 -19.47 2.74
CA TYR A 53 9.91 -19.77 1.49
C TYR A 53 8.39 -19.82 1.67
N ILE A 54 7.68 -19.49 0.60
CA ILE A 54 6.23 -19.55 0.50
C ILE A 54 5.85 -20.79 -0.29
N VAL A 55 4.88 -21.56 0.22
CA VAL A 55 4.32 -22.72 -0.46
C VAL A 55 2.80 -22.70 -0.36
N GLU A 56 2.13 -23.05 -1.45
CA GLU A 56 0.68 -23.17 -1.48
C GLU A 56 0.23 -24.41 -0.70
N THR A 57 -0.88 -24.28 0.04
CA THR A 57 -1.50 -25.38 0.79
C THR A 57 -2.95 -25.56 0.36
N THR A 58 -3.35 -26.81 0.16
CA THR A 58 -4.74 -27.20 -0.12
C THR A 58 -5.59 -27.30 1.16
N SER A 59 -4.95 -27.30 2.32
CA SER A 59 -5.58 -27.45 3.62
C SER A 59 -5.33 -26.19 4.44
N ALA A 60 -6.34 -25.34 4.57
CA ALA A 60 -6.28 -24.27 5.56
C ALA A 60 -6.33 -24.94 6.94
N ASN A 61 -5.21 -24.88 7.67
CA ASN A 61 -5.19 -25.28 9.07
C ASN A 61 -6.19 -24.42 9.86
N SER A 62 -6.80 -24.98 10.91
CA SER A 62 -7.62 -24.21 11.85
C SER A 62 -6.86 -22.94 12.27
N LEU A 63 -7.55 -21.79 12.26
CA LEU A 63 -6.97 -20.49 12.61
C LEU A 63 -6.16 -20.62 13.91
N GLY A 64 -4.83 -20.53 13.77
CA GLY A 64 -3.91 -20.54 14.91
C GLY A 64 -3.93 -19.19 15.62
N GLU A 65 -3.14 -19.06 16.68
CA GLU A 65 -2.96 -17.77 17.34
C GLU A 65 -2.40 -16.74 16.34
N PRO A 66 -2.83 -15.46 16.43
CA PRO A 66 -2.27 -14.39 15.62
C PRO A 66 -0.75 -14.39 15.69
N ALA A 67 -0.09 -14.18 14.55
CA ALA A 67 1.36 -14.18 14.52
C ALA A 67 1.94 -13.00 15.30
N ASP A 68 3.07 -13.26 15.96
CA ASP A 68 3.95 -12.21 16.48
C ASP A 68 4.42 -11.28 15.34
N GLY A 69 4.95 -10.11 15.67
CA GLY A 69 5.54 -9.20 14.69
C GLY A 69 4.55 -8.27 14.00
N LEU A 70 3.30 -8.18 14.47
CA LEU A 70 2.36 -7.14 14.04
C LEU A 70 2.92 -5.76 14.43
N ILE A 71 3.28 -4.95 13.43
CA ILE A 71 3.85 -3.61 13.63
C ILE A 71 2.87 -2.48 13.40
N TYR A 72 1.82 -2.73 12.62
CA TYR A 72 0.81 -1.73 12.34
C TYR A 72 -0.53 -2.39 12.05
N GLN A 73 -1.60 -1.78 12.56
CA GLN A 73 -2.97 -2.17 12.26
C GLN A 73 -3.83 -0.93 12.07
N ALA A 74 -4.34 -0.72 10.85
CA ALA A 74 -5.32 0.31 10.54
C ALA A 74 -6.73 -0.25 10.70
N GLY A 75 -7.20 -0.28 11.95
CA GLY A 75 -8.53 -0.77 12.29
C GLY A 75 -8.79 -2.18 11.76
N LEU A 76 -9.79 -2.32 10.88
CA LEU A 76 -10.25 -3.60 10.33
C LEU A 76 -9.81 -3.85 8.88
N SER A 77 -9.06 -2.91 8.27
CA SER A 77 -8.86 -2.84 6.82
C SER A 77 -7.44 -3.15 6.36
N SER A 78 -6.44 -2.87 7.20
CA SER A 78 -5.04 -3.15 6.89
C SER A 78 -4.28 -3.57 8.14
N ALA A 79 -3.35 -4.51 7.99
CA ALA A 79 -2.40 -4.88 9.02
C ALA A 79 -1.06 -5.25 8.37
N VAL A 80 0.03 -5.01 9.09
CA VAL A 80 1.40 -5.20 8.60
C VAL A 80 2.20 -5.97 9.63
N TRP A 81 2.83 -7.04 9.19
CA TRP A 81 3.72 -7.88 9.99
C TRP A 81 5.15 -7.76 9.51
N GLU A 82 6.07 -7.76 10.46
CA GLU A 82 7.45 -8.12 10.22
C GLU A 82 7.56 -9.65 10.23
N ILE A 83 8.12 -10.22 9.16
CA ILE A 83 8.52 -11.62 9.14
C ILE A 83 10.02 -11.62 9.38
N GLU A 84 10.39 -11.88 10.63
CA GLU A 84 11.78 -11.78 11.11
C GLU A 84 12.40 -10.41 10.76
N THR A 85 13.61 -10.37 10.19
CA THR A 85 14.34 -9.12 9.99
C THR A 85 14.35 -8.64 8.54
N GLN A 86 14.11 -9.52 7.56
CA GLN A 86 14.29 -9.19 6.15
C GLN A 86 13.00 -9.00 5.36
N ALA A 87 11.82 -9.37 5.88
CA ALA A 87 10.58 -9.26 5.12
C ALA A 87 9.44 -8.57 5.88
N ILE A 88 8.57 -7.92 5.12
CA ILE A 88 7.33 -7.31 5.60
C ILE A 88 6.16 -7.95 4.86
N CYS A 89 5.13 -8.36 5.60
CA CYS A 89 3.85 -8.82 5.04
C CYS A 89 2.76 -7.79 5.30
N LYS A 90 2.26 -7.17 4.23
CA LYS A 90 1.09 -6.29 4.27
C LYS A 90 -0.14 -7.12 3.91
N VAL A 91 -1.17 -7.02 4.73
CA VAL A 91 -2.48 -7.61 4.45
C VAL A 91 -3.53 -6.52 4.46
N LYS A 92 -4.32 -6.46 3.38
CA LYS A 92 -5.38 -5.45 3.22
C LYS A 92 -6.68 -6.08 2.77
N THR A 93 -7.80 -5.51 3.17
CA THR A 93 -9.11 -5.89 2.62
C THR A 93 -9.15 -5.61 1.13
N TRP A 94 -9.81 -6.50 0.39
CA TRP A 94 -9.81 -6.47 -1.07
C TRP A 94 -11.23 -6.56 -1.63
N SER A 95 -11.40 -6.08 -2.86
CA SER A 95 -12.60 -6.23 -3.68
C SER A 95 -12.23 -6.20 -5.16
N ASP A 96 -13.02 -6.83 -6.02
CA ASP A 96 -12.78 -7.03 -7.47
C ASP A 96 -12.36 -5.76 -8.25
N CYS A 97 -12.74 -4.56 -7.78
CA CYS A 97 -12.48 -3.30 -8.46
C CYS A 97 -11.24 -2.52 -7.94
N VAL A 98 -10.43 -3.12 -7.07
CA VAL A 98 -9.24 -2.50 -6.46
C VAL A 98 -7.98 -3.16 -7.04
N GLY A 99 -7.07 -2.35 -7.59
CA GLY A 99 -5.78 -2.81 -8.07
C GLY A 99 -4.88 -3.26 -6.91
N ARG A 100 -3.94 -4.19 -7.16
CA ARG A 100 -2.98 -4.62 -6.14
C ARG A 100 -1.82 -3.63 -6.09
N GLU A 101 -1.31 -3.37 -4.89
CA GLU A 101 -0.11 -2.55 -4.70
C GLU A 101 1.11 -3.16 -5.43
N SER A 102 1.22 -4.49 -5.53
CA SER A 102 2.28 -5.14 -6.30
C SER A 102 2.25 -4.81 -7.80
N ASP A 103 1.06 -4.71 -8.39
CA ASP A 103 0.93 -4.32 -9.81
C ASP A 103 1.32 -2.85 -10.01
N THR A 104 0.98 -1.99 -9.04
CA THR A 104 1.42 -0.59 -9.04
C THR A 104 2.93 -0.46 -8.89
N LEU A 105 3.56 -1.23 -7.98
CA LEU A 105 5.02 -1.27 -7.82
C LEU A 105 5.70 -1.74 -9.11
N ALA A 106 5.17 -2.77 -9.77
CA ALA A 106 5.69 -3.24 -11.06
C ALA A 106 5.58 -2.17 -12.16
N PHE A 107 4.47 -1.42 -12.20
CA PHE A 107 4.30 -0.28 -13.11
C PHE A 107 5.37 0.79 -12.85
N ILE A 108 5.63 1.13 -11.59
CA ILE A 108 6.63 2.15 -11.23
C ILE A 108 8.05 1.68 -11.56
N ALA A 109 8.40 0.44 -11.21
CA ALA A 109 9.71 -0.13 -11.57
C ALA A 109 9.96 -0.08 -13.08
N SER A 110 8.91 -0.30 -13.88
CA SER A 110 8.99 -0.28 -15.34
C SER A 110 9.10 1.14 -15.92
N ARG A 111 8.35 2.10 -15.39
CA ARG A 111 8.22 3.45 -15.95
C ARG A 111 9.18 4.47 -15.35
N PHE A 112 9.53 4.31 -14.08
CA PHE A 112 10.31 5.23 -13.28
C PHE A 112 11.40 4.48 -12.49
N PRO A 113 12.37 3.82 -13.17
CA PRO A 113 13.37 2.98 -12.52
C PRO A 113 14.30 3.76 -11.57
N HIS A 114 14.32 5.10 -11.65
CA HIS A 114 15.08 5.97 -10.76
C HIS A 114 14.35 6.28 -9.44
N ILE A 115 13.05 5.99 -9.33
CA ILE A 115 12.31 6.17 -8.08
C ILE A 115 12.50 4.92 -7.22
N PRO A 116 13.12 5.04 -6.03
CA PRO A 116 13.39 3.87 -5.21
C PRO A 116 12.10 3.37 -4.54
N ILE A 117 11.78 2.10 -4.74
CA ILE A 117 10.58 1.43 -4.20
C ILE A 117 10.96 0.09 -3.56
N PRO A 118 10.10 -0.46 -2.67
CA PRO A 118 10.27 -1.81 -2.13
C PRO A 118 10.25 -2.89 -3.20
N GLU A 119 11.11 -3.89 -3.04
CA GLU A 119 11.09 -5.11 -3.84
C GLU A 119 9.94 -6.01 -3.41
N VAL A 120 9.19 -6.51 -4.38
CA VAL A 120 8.10 -7.47 -4.15
C VAL A 120 8.66 -8.88 -4.17
N ILE A 121 8.59 -9.57 -3.01
CA ILE A 121 8.94 -10.99 -2.90
C ILE A 121 7.80 -11.84 -3.47
N TYR A 122 6.57 -11.58 -3.02
CA TYR A 122 5.40 -12.32 -3.48
C TYR A 122 4.09 -11.56 -3.19
N SER A 123 3.05 -11.81 -3.98
CA SER A 123 1.73 -11.23 -3.71
C SER A 123 0.60 -12.10 -4.25
N TRP A 124 -0.55 -12.10 -3.56
CA TRP A 124 -1.74 -12.83 -4.01
C TRP A 124 -3.03 -12.23 -3.44
N THR A 125 -4.14 -12.65 -4.04
CA THR A 125 -5.49 -12.39 -3.53
C THR A 125 -6.08 -13.65 -2.91
N ASP A 126 -6.54 -13.52 -1.68
CA ASP A 126 -7.35 -14.50 -0.98
C ASP A 126 -8.83 -14.09 -1.08
N GLU A 127 -9.49 -14.59 -2.11
CA GLU A 127 -10.92 -14.36 -2.39
C GLU A 127 -11.82 -14.90 -1.27
N LYS A 128 -11.43 -15.99 -0.60
CA LYS A 128 -12.19 -16.59 0.49
C LYS A 128 -12.25 -15.64 1.69
N LEU A 129 -11.16 -14.92 1.94
CA LEU A 129 -11.06 -13.94 3.04
C LEU A 129 -11.35 -12.50 2.59
N ASN A 130 -11.53 -12.24 1.29
CA ASN A 130 -11.54 -10.91 0.69
C ASN A 130 -10.34 -10.07 1.13
N ARG A 131 -9.13 -10.64 0.99
CA ARG A 131 -7.86 -10.02 1.37
C ARG A 131 -6.85 -10.07 0.25
N SER A 132 -6.01 -9.06 0.19
CA SER A 132 -4.77 -9.08 -0.58
C SER A 132 -3.59 -9.20 0.38
N PHE A 133 -2.60 -9.98 -0.04
CA PHE A 133 -1.35 -10.17 0.69
C PHE A 133 -0.21 -9.70 -0.21
N LEU A 134 0.72 -8.97 0.39
CA LEU A 134 1.90 -8.44 -0.27
C LEU A 134 3.10 -8.63 0.65
N ILE A 135 4.05 -9.44 0.21
CA ILE A 135 5.33 -9.66 0.88
C ILE A 135 6.38 -8.82 0.17
N LEU A 136 7.04 -7.96 0.93
CA LEU A 136 8.08 -7.04 0.47
C LEU A 136 9.39 -7.34 1.17
N GLN A 137 10.51 -7.13 0.47
CA GLN A 137 11.81 -7.04 1.12
C GLN A 137 11.79 -5.82 2.06
N ARG A 138 12.18 -6.02 3.32
CA ARG A 138 12.25 -4.94 4.31
C ARG A 138 13.40 -4.01 3.95
N ILE A 139 13.09 -2.73 3.85
CA ILE A 139 14.10 -1.68 3.70
C ILE A 139 14.42 -1.12 5.08
N GLN A 140 15.64 -1.33 5.55
CA GLN A 140 16.13 -0.75 6.79
C GLN A 140 16.35 0.75 6.62
N GLY A 141 15.89 1.57 7.55
CA GLY A 141 16.08 3.01 7.52
C GLY A 141 15.12 3.75 8.45
N GLN A 142 15.34 5.05 8.62
CA GLN A 142 14.44 5.92 9.37
C GLN A 142 13.48 6.61 8.42
N THR A 143 12.24 6.84 8.87
CA THR A 143 11.30 7.67 8.11
C THR A 143 11.77 9.12 8.10
N LEU A 144 11.46 9.85 7.03
CA LEU A 144 11.72 11.28 6.93
C LEU A 144 11.09 12.02 8.10
N ALA A 145 9.88 11.63 8.53
CA ALA A 145 9.23 12.19 9.72
C ALA A 145 10.11 12.10 10.97
N SER A 146 10.68 10.92 11.23
CA SER A 146 11.54 10.68 12.40
C SER A 146 12.89 11.39 12.28
N ALA A 147 13.48 11.43 11.08
CA ALA A 147 14.79 12.02 10.84
C ALA A 147 14.72 13.56 10.70
N TRP A 148 13.58 14.14 10.34
CA TRP A 148 13.45 15.56 10.03
C TRP A 148 14.04 16.51 11.09
N PRO A 149 13.87 16.28 12.41
CA PRO A 149 14.44 17.16 13.42
C PRO A 149 15.98 17.17 13.44
N SER A 150 16.63 16.07 13.06
CA SER A 150 18.09 15.93 13.08
C SER A 150 18.78 16.33 11.78
N LEU A 151 18.04 16.44 10.66
CA LEU A 151 18.63 16.84 9.37
C LEU A 151 19.09 18.31 9.36
N THR A 152 20.24 18.53 8.72
CA THR A 152 20.76 19.87 8.38
C THR A 152 19.85 20.59 7.37
N ALA A 153 20.04 21.89 7.19
CA ALA A 153 19.28 22.66 6.21
C ALA A 153 19.56 22.18 4.77
N GLU A 154 20.82 21.82 4.50
CA GLU A 154 21.29 21.30 3.23
C GLU A 154 20.64 19.94 2.92
N GLN A 155 20.66 19.00 3.86
CA GLN A 155 19.98 17.69 3.69
C GLN A 155 18.47 17.84 3.49
N LYS A 156 17.82 18.74 4.24
CA LYS A 156 16.38 19.03 4.06
C LYS A 156 16.10 19.55 2.65
N ALA A 157 16.93 20.44 2.14
CA ALA A 157 16.81 20.98 0.79
C ALA A 157 17.04 19.88 -0.26
N GLU A 158 18.03 19.01 -0.07
CA GLU A 158 18.32 17.90 -0.97
C GLU A 158 17.17 16.89 -1.04
N VAL A 159 16.63 16.48 0.11
CA VAL A 159 15.45 15.60 0.17
C VAL A 159 14.26 16.26 -0.52
N ALA A 160 13.98 17.54 -0.23
CA ALA A 160 12.87 18.26 -0.84
C ALA A 160 13.01 18.35 -2.37
N CYS A 161 14.20 18.67 -2.87
CA CYS A 161 14.49 18.72 -4.30
C CYS A 161 14.33 17.35 -4.97
N THR A 162 14.81 16.28 -4.32
CA THR A 162 14.72 14.91 -4.82
C THR A 162 13.27 14.45 -4.92
N VAL A 163 12.51 14.61 -3.83
CA VAL A 163 11.08 14.24 -3.78
C VAL A 163 10.26 15.08 -4.76
N ALA A 164 10.55 16.38 -4.89
CA ALA A 164 9.90 17.23 -5.88
C ALA A 164 10.20 16.79 -7.32
N GLY A 165 11.43 16.32 -7.58
CA GLY A 165 11.83 15.70 -8.84
C GLY A 165 10.96 14.48 -9.16
N TYR A 166 10.84 13.54 -8.22
CA TYR A 166 9.98 12.36 -8.39
C TYR A 166 8.52 12.75 -8.64
N CYS A 167 7.97 13.69 -7.88
CA CYS A 167 6.61 14.19 -8.09
C CYS A 167 6.41 14.75 -9.50
N ARG A 168 7.35 15.57 -9.98
CA ARG A 168 7.29 16.13 -11.34
C ARG A 168 7.26 15.00 -12.37
N ASP A 169 8.22 14.08 -12.30
CA ASP A 169 8.36 13.00 -13.27
C ASP A 169 7.11 12.09 -13.28
N LEU A 170 6.54 11.77 -12.11
CA LEU A 170 5.27 11.02 -12.02
C LEU A 170 4.12 11.75 -12.72
N THR A 171 4.01 13.07 -12.54
CA THR A 171 2.90 13.85 -13.11
C THR A 171 2.97 14.05 -14.62
N GLU A 172 4.11 13.76 -15.26
CA GLU A 172 4.24 13.73 -16.71
C GLU A 172 3.53 12.52 -17.33
N GLU A 173 3.39 11.43 -16.58
CA GLU A 173 2.59 10.27 -16.98
C GLU A 173 1.11 10.58 -16.83
N THR A 174 0.35 10.40 -17.91
CA THR A 174 -1.04 10.86 -18.00
C THR A 174 -1.99 9.80 -18.52
N SER A 175 -3.26 9.93 -18.15
CA SER A 175 -4.35 9.06 -18.60
C SER A 175 -5.58 9.88 -18.95
N GLU A 176 -6.40 9.37 -19.86
CA GLU A 176 -7.74 9.90 -20.17
C GLU A 176 -8.78 9.58 -19.08
N LYS A 177 -8.39 8.77 -18.09
CA LYS A 177 -9.26 8.32 -17.01
C LYS A 177 -8.64 8.51 -15.64
N LEU A 178 -9.49 8.83 -14.66
CA LEU A 178 -9.20 8.70 -13.24
C LEU A 178 -9.22 7.20 -12.91
N GLN A 179 -8.06 6.61 -12.64
CA GLN A 179 -7.90 5.16 -12.45
C GLN A 179 -6.57 4.84 -11.76
N SER A 180 -6.39 3.60 -11.29
CA SER A 180 -5.10 3.10 -10.79
C SER A 180 -4.09 2.89 -11.94
N ALA A 181 -2.85 2.53 -11.60
CA ALA A 181 -1.83 2.10 -12.57
C ALA A 181 -2.31 0.95 -13.48
N THR A 182 -3.22 0.11 -12.99
CA THR A 182 -3.76 -1.07 -13.70
C THR A 182 -5.10 -0.83 -14.38
N GLY A 183 -5.64 0.41 -14.33
CA GLY A 183 -6.95 0.72 -14.91
C GLY A 183 -8.15 0.38 -14.02
N CYS A 184 -7.92 0.00 -12.76
CA CYS A 184 -8.96 -0.16 -11.75
C CYS A 184 -9.36 1.20 -11.14
N GLY A 185 -10.30 1.22 -10.20
CA GLY A 185 -10.56 2.45 -9.43
C GLY A 185 -9.46 2.72 -8.38
N VAL A 186 -9.30 3.97 -7.99
CA VAL A 186 -8.30 4.40 -7.00
C VAL A 186 -8.85 4.39 -5.58
N LEU A 187 -8.00 4.18 -4.59
CA LEU A 187 -8.35 4.35 -3.18
C LEU A 187 -8.03 5.79 -2.75
N GLU A 188 -9.05 6.65 -2.71
CA GLU A 188 -8.88 8.04 -2.28
C GLU A 188 -10.09 8.49 -1.44
N PRO A 189 -10.06 8.25 -0.12
CA PRO A 189 -11.23 8.44 0.73
C PRO A 189 -11.76 9.88 0.72
N PHE A 190 -10.89 10.88 0.52
CA PHE A 190 -11.30 12.29 0.49
C PHE A 190 -12.04 12.69 -0.79
N LEU A 191 -11.94 11.88 -1.85
CA LEU A 191 -12.72 12.04 -3.08
C LEU A 191 -13.91 11.05 -3.14
N THR A 192 -14.14 10.25 -2.09
CA THR A 192 -15.29 9.33 -2.03
C THR A 192 -16.47 9.93 -1.26
N VAL A 193 -17.70 9.66 -1.72
CA VAL A 193 -18.91 9.95 -0.92
C VAL A 193 -18.87 9.25 0.43
N HIS A 194 -19.56 9.82 1.43
CA HIS A 194 -19.82 9.10 2.67
C HIS A 194 -20.55 7.79 2.38
N PRO A 195 -20.19 6.69 3.06
CA PRO A 195 -20.85 5.42 2.86
C PRO A 195 -22.31 5.49 3.29
N GLU A 196 -23.17 4.73 2.62
CA GLU A 196 -24.44 4.35 3.21
C GLU A 196 -24.16 3.65 4.55
N ALA A 197 -25.05 3.83 5.55
CA ALA A 197 -24.83 3.27 6.87
C ALA A 197 -24.76 1.73 6.90
N SER A 198 -25.22 1.09 5.83
CA SER A 198 -25.15 -0.35 5.57
C SER A 198 -23.79 -0.82 5.01
N HIS A 199 -22.98 0.07 4.43
CA HIS A 199 -21.70 -0.30 3.84
C HIS A 199 -20.68 -0.62 4.93
N PRO A 200 -20.05 -1.82 4.92
CA PRO A 200 -19.08 -2.16 5.95
C PRO A 200 -17.87 -1.24 5.90
N SER A 201 -17.52 -0.62 7.04
CA SER A 201 -16.43 0.37 7.14
C SER A 201 -15.06 -0.15 6.69
N TRP A 202 -14.87 -1.47 6.74
CA TRP A 202 -13.64 -2.16 6.36
C TRP A 202 -13.53 -2.50 4.88
N LYS A 203 -14.65 -2.45 4.13
CA LYS A 203 -14.66 -2.82 2.71
C LYS A 203 -14.19 -1.63 1.88
N PRO A 204 -13.16 -1.79 1.03
CA PRO A 204 -12.63 -0.70 0.22
C PRO A 204 -13.67 -0.18 -0.76
N ARG A 205 -13.54 1.10 -1.12
CA ARG A 205 -14.44 1.80 -2.04
C ARG A 205 -13.63 2.49 -3.13
N PRO A 206 -13.31 1.76 -4.21
CA PRO A 206 -12.56 2.34 -5.30
C PRO A 206 -13.36 3.45 -5.99
N LEU A 207 -12.69 4.53 -6.32
CA LEU A 207 -13.21 5.64 -7.12
C LEU A 207 -12.82 5.42 -8.58
N GLY A 208 -13.83 5.33 -9.46
CA GLY A 208 -13.61 5.09 -10.87
C GLY A 208 -13.46 3.60 -11.25
N PRO A 209 -12.96 3.30 -12.47
CA PRO A 209 -12.34 4.24 -13.40
C PRO A 209 -13.35 5.22 -14.03
N PHE A 210 -12.98 6.49 -14.20
CA PHE A 210 -13.85 7.54 -14.78
C PHE A 210 -13.18 8.30 -15.92
N SER A 211 -13.90 8.51 -17.03
CA SER A 211 -13.51 9.55 -18.01
C SER A 211 -13.65 10.95 -17.42
N CYS A 212 -13.11 11.98 -18.09
CA CYS A 212 -13.28 13.38 -17.65
C CYS A 212 -14.76 13.75 -17.43
N ILE A 213 -15.66 13.36 -18.35
CA ILE A 213 -17.10 13.64 -18.25
C ILE A 213 -17.72 12.92 -17.04
N ALA A 214 -17.34 11.67 -16.78
CA ALA A 214 -17.86 10.91 -15.65
C ALA A 214 -17.35 11.47 -14.32
N ALA A 215 -16.07 11.85 -14.25
CA ALA A 215 -15.46 12.46 -13.09
C ALA A 215 -16.10 13.83 -12.76
N GLU A 216 -16.39 14.66 -13.77
CA GLU A 216 -17.06 15.95 -13.59
C GLU A 216 -18.47 15.79 -13.03
N LYS A 217 -19.26 14.87 -13.62
CA LYS A 217 -20.59 14.52 -13.09
C LYS A 217 -20.51 14.02 -11.65
N TYR A 218 -19.51 13.20 -11.34
CA TYR A 218 -19.29 12.68 -10.01
C TYR A 218 -18.94 13.80 -9.01
N PHE A 219 -17.95 14.65 -9.31
CA PHE A 219 -17.54 15.73 -8.40
C PHE A 219 -18.66 16.75 -8.15
N ASN A 220 -19.45 17.08 -9.17
CA ASN A 220 -20.63 17.93 -9.02
C ASN A 220 -21.76 17.29 -8.20
N LYS A 221 -21.80 15.95 -8.09
CA LYS A 221 -22.77 15.25 -7.24
C LYS A 221 -22.37 15.29 -5.77
N ILE A 222 -21.07 15.25 -5.47
CA ILE A 222 -20.57 15.09 -4.09
C ILE A 222 -20.26 16.42 -3.39
N SER A 223 -20.27 17.52 -4.14
CA SER A 223 -19.97 18.86 -3.64
C SER A 223 -21.04 19.84 -4.13
N THR A 224 -21.46 20.74 -3.24
CA THR A 224 -22.31 21.89 -3.61
C THR A 224 -21.50 23.05 -4.19
N LEU A 225 -20.18 23.03 -4.02
CA LEU A 225 -19.25 23.95 -4.67
C LEU A 225 -18.89 23.43 -6.07
N PRO A 226 -18.72 24.31 -7.06
CA PRO A 226 -18.29 23.90 -8.40
C PRO A 226 -16.94 23.19 -8.32
N ALA A 227 -16.84 22.04 -8.97
CA ALA A 227 -15.58 21.31 -9.06
C ALA A 227 -14.53 22.18 -9.78
N PRO A 228 -13.26 22.22 -9.31
CA PRO A 228 -12.20 22.83 -10.08
C PRO A 228 -12.10 22.16 -11.46
N PRO A 229 -11.62 22.87 -12.50
CA PRO A 229 -11.46 22.27 -13.81
C PRO A 229 -10.62 20.99 -13.73
N ILE A 230 -11.20 19.86 -14.14
CA ILE A 230 -10.52 18.56 -14.14
C ILE A 230 -9.33 18.58 -15.11
N GLY A 231 -9.48 19.33 -16.20
CA GLY A 231 -8.59 19.28 -17.35
C GLY A 231 -9.02 18.22 -18.36
N ASP A 232 -8.20 18.07 -19.38
CA ASP A 232 -8.32 17.10 -20.47
C ASP A 232 -7.67 15.75 -20.13
N LYS A 233 -6.79 15.71 -19.13
CA LYS A 233 -6.10 14.50 -18.67
C LYS A 233 -6.01 14.43 -17.15
N PHE A 234 -5.81 13.21 -16.66
CA PHE A 234 -5.45 12.90 -15.29
C PHE A 234 -3.95 12.58 -15.22
N HIS A 235 -3.33 12.90 -14.08
CA HIS A 235 -1.89 12.83 -13.88
C HIS A 235 -1.55 11.79 -12.83
N PHE A 236 -0.55 10.95 -13.09
CA PHE A 236 -0.12 9.93 -12.14
C PHE A 236 0.52 10.57 -10.90
N TYR A 237 0.10 10.12 -9.72
CA TYR A 237 0.57 10.64 -8.43
C TYR A 237 0.45 9.58 -7.34
N HIS A 238 1.37 9.60 -6.37
CA HIS A 238 1.41 8.67 -5.24
C HIS A 238 0.15 8.73 -4.33
N SER A 239 -0.48 9.90 -4.26
CA SER A 239 -1.62 10.26 -3.38
C SER A 239 -1.36 10.17 -1.86
N ASP A 240 -0.51 9.28 -1.35
CA ASP A 240 -0.13 9.25 0.07
C ASP A 240 1.35 9.54 0.36
N LEU A 241 1.92 10.53 -0.32
CA LEU A 241 3.33 10.89 -0.17
C LEU A 241 3.57 11.76 1.07
N SER A 242 3.52 11.13 2.24
CA SER A 242 3.77 11.76 3.54
C SER A 242 5.21 11.51 4.02
N PRO A 243 5.73 12.30 4.97
CA PRO A 243 7.07 12.05 5.55
C PRO A 243 7.21 10.69 6.25
N THR A 244 6.12 10.01 6.62
CA THR A 244 6.18 8.65 7.19
C THR A 244 6.40 7.59 6.12
N ASN A 245 6.08 7.89 4.85
CA ASN A 245 6.21 6.99 3.71
C ASN A 245 7.51 7.21 2.92
N ILE A 246 8.44 8.02 3.43
CA ILE A 246 9.75 8.25 2.82
C ILE A 246 10.80 7.73 3.78
N LEU A 247 11.61 6.76 3.36
CA LEU A 247 12.76 6.27 4.12
C LEU A 247 14.02 6.99 3.68
N LEU A 248 14.89 7.27 4.65
CA LEU A 248 16.22 7.83 4.41
C LEU A 248 17.32 6.82 4.68
N THR A 249 18.44 7.01 3.98
CA THR A 249 19.74 6.43 4.33
C THR A 249 20.35 7.16 5.53
N ASP A 250 21.36 6.58 6.15
CA ASP A 250 22.01 7.16 7.34
C ASP A 250 22.69 8.51 7.05
N ASP A 251 23.08 8.76 5.80
CA ASP A 251 23.62 10.04 5.32
C ASP A 251 22.54 11.06 4.94
N GLY A 252 21.25 10.70 5.03
CA GLY A 252 20.11 11.59 4.84
C GLY A 252 19.56 11.67 3.41
N ALA A 253 20.01 10.81 2.50
CA ALA A 253 19.45 10.71 1.15
C ALA A 253 18.17 9.86 1.11
N VAL A 254 17.33 10.05 0.08
CA VAL A 254 16.09 9.28 -0.08
C VAL A 254 16.43 7.83 -0.44
N LYS A 255 16.08 6.90 0.45
CA LYS A 255 16.34 5.46 0.30
C LYS A 255 15.20 4.71 -0.38
N ALA A 256 13.95 5.06 -0.05
CA ALA A 256 12.77 4.43 -0.62
C ALA A 256 11.51 5.26 -0.39
N ILE A 257 10.55 5.10 -1.29
CA ILE A 257 9.17 5.59 -1.15
C ILE A 257 8.25 4.39 -0.93
N LEU A 258 7.42 4.45 0.11
CA LEU A 258 6.57 3.36 0.57
C LEU A 258 5.07 3.63 0.33
N ASP A 259 4.26 2.58 0.41
CA ASP A 259 2.78 2.62 0.42
C ASP A 259 2.14 3.19 -0.85
N TRP A 260 2.45 2.55 -1.98
CA TRP A 260 1.99 2.93 -3.32
C TRP A 260 0.57 2.48 -3.66
N GLU A 261 -0.18 1.93 -2.70
CA GLU A 261 -1.49 1.31 -2.98
C GLU A 261 -2.53 2.29 -3.56
N SER A 262 -2.40 3.55 -3.18
CA SER A 262 -3.30 4.63 -3.58
C SER A 262 -2.72 5.41 -4.76
N ALA A 263 -1.61 4.97 -5.36
CA ALA A 263 -1.08 5.67 -6.51
C ALA A 263 -1.96 5.44 -7.74
N GLY A 264 -2.16 6.51 -8.52
CA GLY A 264 -3.08 6.49 -9.64
C GLY A 264 -3.14 7.82 -10.36
N TYR A 265 -4.02 7.90 -11.34
CA TYR A 265 -4.24 9.08 -12.17
C TYR A 265 -5.32 9.95 -11.55
N TYR A 266 -4.94 11.17 -11.14
CA TYR A 266 -5.80 12.12 -10.44
C TYR A 266 -5.96 13.44 -11.20
N PRO A 267 -7.03 14.22 -10.92
CA PRO A 267 -7.16 15.57 -11.44
C PRO A 267 -6.00 16.44 -10.97
N LYS A 268 -5.53 17.36 -11.83
CA LYS A 268 -4.40 18.25 -11.52
C LYS A 268 -4.58 19.06 -10.24
N PHE A 269 -5.81 19.47 -9.94
CA PHE A 269 -6.12 20.24 -8.72
C PHE A 269 -5.91 19.43 -7.43
N TRP A 270 -5.98 18.09 -7.49
CA TRP A 270 -5.92 17.23 -6.30
C TRP A 270 -4.49 17.06 -5.77
N ILE A 271 -3.53 16.92 -6.68
CA ILE A 271 -2.11 16.68 -6.38
C ILE A 271 -1.53 17.67 -5.34
N PRO A 272 -1.67 19.00 -5.49
CA PRO A 272 -1.12 19.96 -4.53
C PRO A 272 -1.95 20.10 -3.23
N LEU A 273 -3.21 19.65 -3.22
CA LEU A 273 -4.09 19.77 -2.04
C LEU A 273 -3.88 18.63 -1.06
N LYS A 274 -3.61 17.43 -1.56
CA LYS A 274 -3.54 16.20 -0.76
C LYS A 274 -2.54 16.27 0.41
N PRO A 275 -1.31 16.80 0.27
CA PRO A 275 -0.40 16.96 1.40
C PRO A 275 -0.98 17.78 2.57
N ARG A 276 -1.85 18.77 2.28
CA ARG A 276 -2.49 19.59 3.33
C ARG A 276 -3.55 18.83 4.13
N PHE A 277 -4.19 17.83 3.52
CA PHE A 277 -5.17 16.97 4.20
C PHE A 277 -4.47 15.90 5.04
N SER A 278 -3.40 15.30 4.53
CA SER A 278 -2.61 14.31 5.28
C SER A 278 -1.94 14.93 6.53
N LEU A 279 -1.41 16.16 6.42
CA LEU A 279 -0.80 16.88 7.56
C LEU A 279 -1.78 17.27 8.68
N ARG A 280 -3.09 17.37 8.39
CA ARG A 280 -4.09 17.69 9.42
C ARG A 280 -4.40 16.50 10.32
N LEU A 281 -4.18 15.27 9.84
CA LEU A 281 -4.40 14.06 10.64
C LEU A 281 -3.22 13.76 11.58
N ASP A 282 -1.99 14.03 11.13
CA ASP A 282 -0.75 13.83 11.90
C ASP A 282 -0.59 14.80 13.10
N ARG A 283 -1.41 15.86 13.15
CA ARG A 283 -1.48 16.80 14.30
C ARG A 283 -2.59 16.45 15.30
N SER A 284 -3.37 15.40 15.04
CA SER A 284 -4.51 14.99 15.86
C SER A 284 -4.35 13.61 16.53
N SER A 285 -3.12 13.09 16.55
CA SER A 285 -2.72 11.89 17.30
C SER A 285 -1.75 12.23 18.43
#